data_AF-A0A523FTQ9-F1
#
_entry.id   AF-A0A523FTQ9-F1
#
_cell.length_a   1.000
_cell.length_b   1.000
_cell.length_c   1.000
_cell.angle_alpha   90.00
_cell.angle_beta   90.00
_cell.angle_gamma   90.00
#
_symmetry.space_group_name_H-M   'P 1'
#
loop_
_entity.id
_entity.type
_entity.pdbx_description
1 polymer ?
#
loop_
_entity_poly.entity_id
_entity_poly.type
_entity_poly.pdbx_seq_one_letter_code
_entity_poly.pdbx_strand_id
1 'polypeptide(L)'
;MRATLSQLARRALPLFTLGLFVLSGCLPTSENPILVPGQPAVDERLLGMWFGPLEEDEDPVYLHFLPVDSGRDETHPGGMDILMVLQPDEPDGDTGWAVFYALSAQIAGQSYLSIEFRIDSGEDVVDSMRGYHLFRTQLNDDGTLTLLAADEDRVEEIIESGSLKGDLDEATFLPEIRITASSAEWAAFLGSEQADTLFTKVMGPFRRAIP
;
A
#
# COMPACT_ATOMS: atom_id res chain seq x y z
N MET A 1 7.16 72.30 -20.41
CA MET A 1 7.34 71.41 -21.57
C MET A 1 7.71 70.02 -21.07
N ARG A 2 6.86 69.05 -21.39
CA ARG A 2 7.05 67.58 -21.43
C ARG A 2 7.44 66.85 -20.14
N ALA A 3 6.42 66.29 -19.50
CA ALA A 3 6.49 65.06 -18.72
C ALA A 3 6.94 63.89 -19.61
N THR A 4 7.83 63.03 -19.10
CA THR A 4 8.19 61.76 -19.71
C THR A 4 7.62 60.61 -18.87
N LEU A 5 6.52 60.06 -19.37
CA LEU A 5 5.91 58.78 -19.02
C LEU A 5 6.90 57.63 -19.27
N SER A 6 7.46 57.02 -18.22
CA SER A 6 8.09 55.67 -18.35
C SER A 6 8.31 54.94 -17.02
N GLN A 7 7.43 55.11 -16.02
CA GLN A 7 7.43 54.28 -14.81
C GLN A 7 6.13 53.47 -14.64
N LEU A 8 5.60 52.96 -15.75
CA LEU A 8 4.56 51.93 -15.79
C LEU A 8 5.15 50.70 -16.46
N ALA A 9 6.06 50.02 -15.78
CA ALA A 9 6.51 48.71 -16.22
C ALA A 9 6.64 47.79 -14.99
N ARG A 10 5.61 46.94 -14.86
CA ARG A 10 5.69 45.58 -14.31
C ARG A 10 5.88 45.48 -12.80
N ARG A 11 4.87 45.93 -12.05
CA ARG A 11 4.44 45.20 -10.84
C ARG A 11 3.52 44.06 -11.29
N ALA A 12 4.10 42.96 -11.73
CA ALA A 12 3.42 41.67 -11.78
C ALA A 12 4.05 40.84 -10.67
N LEU A 13 3.53 41.01 -9.45
CA LEU A 13 3.87 40.14 -8.33
C LEU A 13 3.27 38.77 -8.67
N PRO A 14 4.06 37.71 -8.87
CA PRO A 14 3.50 36.39 -9.11
C PRO A 14 2.68 36.01 -7.88
N LEU A 15 1.40 35.72 -8.13
CA LEU A 15 0.50 35.09 -7.17
C LEU A 15 1.27 33.94 -6.52
N PHE A 16 1.43 34.02 -5.21
CA PHE A 16 1.93 32.95 -4.35
C PHE A 16 1.23 31.66 -4.77
N THR A 17 1.96 30.77 -5.42
CA THR A 17 1.52 29.42 -5.76
C THR A 17 1.38 28.66 -4.45
N LEU A 18 0.23 28.85 -3.79
CA LEU A 18 -0.25 27.97 -2.73
C LEU A 18 -0.68 26.67 -3.42
N GLY A 19 0.32 25.93 -3.92
CA GLY A 19 0.15 24.58 -4.40
C GLY A 19 -0.11 23.71 -3.17
N LEU A 20 -1.39 23.42 -2.94
CA LEU A 20 -1.86 22.34 -2.09
C LEU A 20 -1.09 21.05 -2.45
N PHE A 21 -0.11 20.67 -1.64
CA PHE A 21 0.41 19.31 -1.60
C PHE A 21 -0.50 18.50 -0.68
N VAL A 22 -1.68 18.08 -1.17
CA VAL A 22 -2.65 17.24 -0.42
C VAL A 22 -2.71 15.83 -1.02
N LEU A 23 -1.70 15.41 -1.79
CA LEU A 23 -1.73 14.16 -2.56
C LEU A 23 -1.06 12.97 -1.86
N SER A 24 -0.85 13.02 -0.55
CA SER A 24 -0.58 11.79 0.21
C SER A 24 -1.91 11.16 0.62
N GLY A 25 -2.64 10.61 -0.35
CA GLY A 25 -3.81 9.78 -0.07
C GLY A 25 -3.39 8.60 0.82
N CYS A 26 -4.08 8.40 1.94
CA CYS A 26 -3.91 7.17 2.70
C CYS A 26 -4.40 6.00 1.83
N LEU A 27 -3.60 4.93 1.75
CA LEU A 27 -3.98 3.72 1.02
C LEU A 27 -5.35 3.22 1.50
N PRO A 28 -6.21 2.70 0.61
CA PRO A 28 -7.50 2.16 1.00
C PRO A 28 -7.30 1.02 2.00
N THR A 29 -8.16 0.97 3.02
CA THR A 29 -8.13 -0.08 4.05
C THR A 29 -9.31 -1.01 3.89
N SER A 30 -9.13 -2.29 4.19
CA SER A 30 -10.19 -3.30 4.18
C SER A 30 -10.41 -3.87 5.56
N GLU A 31 -11.67 -4.02 5.99
CA GLU A 31 -12.01 -4.65 7.27
C GLU A 31 -11.73 -6.15 7.26
N ASN A 32 -11.79 -6.78 6.08
CA ASN A 32 -11.59 -8.21 5.90
C ASN A 32 -10.41 -8.48 4.96
N PRO A 33 -9.63 -9.55 5.19
CA PRO A 33 -8.59 -9.95 4.27
C PRO A 33 -9.18 -10.60 3.02
N ILE A 34 -8.38 -10.68 1.96
CA ILE A 34 -8.62 -11.55 0.81
C ILE A 34 -8.27 -12.97 1.23
N LEU A 35 -9.29 -13.83 1.33
CA LEU A 35 -9.11 -15.24 1.68
C LEU A 35 -9.92 -16.13 0.75
N VAL A 36 -9.31 -17.24 0.35
CA VAL A 36 -9.97 -18.29 -0.43
C VAL A 36 -9.97 -19.59 0.38
N PRO A 37 -11.15 -20.15 0.72
CA PRO A 37 -11.22 -21.38 1.50
C PRO A 37 -10.40 -22.53 0.89
N GLY A 38 -9.56 -23.17 1.71
CA GLY A 38 -8.74 -24.31 1.31
C GLY A 38 -7.43 -23.97 0.61
N GLN A 39 -7.13 -22.67 0.39
CA GLN A 39 -5.80 -22.26 -0.07
C GLN A 39 -4.85 -22.02 1.12
N PRO A 40 -3.53 -22.25 0.95
CA PRO A 40 -2.54 -21.81 1.92
C PRO A 40 -2.57 -20.30 2.08
N ALA A 41 -2.54 -19.84 3.33
CA ALA A 41 -2.43 -18.42 3.67
C ALA A 41 -1.00 -17.85 3.50
N VAL A 42 -0.04 -18.71 3.13
CA VAL A 42 1.37 -18.35 2.88
C VAL A 42 1.74 -18.66 1.44
N ASP A 43 2.31 -17.68 0.76
CA ASP A 43 2.95 -17.85 -0.54
C ASP A 43 4.45 -18.11 -0.33
N GLU A 44 4.85 -19.38 -0.42
CA GLU A 44 6.25 -19.80 -0.19
C GLU A 44 7.25 -19.08 -1.10
N ARG A 45 6.81 -18.59 -2.27
CA ARG A 45 7.67 -17.87 -3.22
C ARG A 45 8.12 -16.52 -2.67
N LEU A 46 7.36 -15.94 -1.75
CA LEU A 46 7.66 -14.65 -1.13
C LEU A 46 8.62 -14.77 0.05
N LEU A 47 8.78 -15.95 0.64
CA LEU A 47 9.61 -16.14 1.83
C LEU A 47 11.08 -15.74 1.60
N GLY A 48 11.68 -15.18 2.65
CA GLY A 48 13.05 -14.70 2.66
C GLY A 48 13.16 -13.17 2.64
N MET A 49 14.34 -12.68 2.28
CA MET A 49 14.67 -11.25 2.34
C MET A 49 14.71 -10.63 0.95
N TRP A 50 14.08 -9.47 0.83
CA TRP A 50 13.99 -8.65 -0.37
C TRP A 50 14.51 -7.25 -0.09
N PHE A 51 15.04 -6.59 -1.11
CA PHE A 51 15.64 -5.27 -1.02
C PHE A 51 15.28 -4.42 -2.24
N GLY A 52 14.83 -3.20 -2.00
CA GLY A 52 14.44 -2.25 -3.03
C GLY A 52 13.78 -1.01 -2.43
N PRO A 53 13.59 0.05 -3.23
CA PRO A 53 12.85 1.23 -2.80
C PRO A 53 11.35 0.93 -2.74
N LEU A 54 10.61 1.60 -1.85
CA LEU A 54 9.14 1.48 -1.76
C LEU A 54 8.46 2.26 -2.90
N GLU A 55 8.89 3.50 -3.16
CA GLU A 55 8.49 4.28 -4.34
C GLU A 55 9.72 4.78 -5.14
N GLU A 56 9.51 5.33 -6.33
CA GLU A 56 10.59 5.97 -7.08
C GLU A 56 11.16 7.13 -6.26
N ASP A 57 12.49 7.18 -6.12
CA ASP A 57 13.23 8.17 -5.32
C ASP A 57 13.13 8.06 -3.78
N GLU A 58 12.55 6.98 -3.24
CA GLU A 58 12.59 6.69 -1.79
C GLU A 58 13.82 5.87 -1.37
N ASP A 59 14.21 6.03 -0.10
CA ASP A 59 15.25 5.21 0.52
C ASP A 59 14.90 3.71 0.42
N PRO A 60 15.89 2.85 0.15
CA PRO A 60 15.63 1.44 0.03
C PRO A 60 15.26 0.81 1.38
N VAL A 61 14.44 -0.23 1.32
CA VAL A 61 14.04 -1.01 2.48
C VAL A 61 14.44 -2.47 2.31
N TYR A 62 14.69 -3.15 3.45
CA TYR A 62 14.65 -4.60 3.49
C TYR A 62 13.26 -5.07 3.90
N LEU A 63 12.69 -6.00 3.14
CA LEU A 63 11.48 -6.73 3.50
C LEU A 63 11.84 -8.18 3.80
N HIS A 64 11.53 -8.66 5.01
CA HIS A 64 11.74 -10.05 5.39
C HIS A 64 10.40 -10.74 5.62
N PHE A 65 10.05 -11.65 4.72
CA PHE A 65 8.82 -12.46 4.80
C PHE A 65 9.13 -13.78 5.52
N LEU A 66 8.47 -13.99 6.65
CA LEU A 66 8.68 -15.10 7.57
C LEU A 66 7.36 -15.84 7.79
N PRO A 67 7.29 -17.18 7.66
CA PRO A 67 6.06 -17.89 7.97
C PRO A 67 5.74 -17.74 9.47
N VAL A 68 4.48 -17.44 9.81
CA VAL A 68 4.04 -17.44 11.20
C VAL A 68 3.89 -18.90 11.63
N ASP A 69 4.58 -19.25 12.71
CA ASP A 69 4.34 -20.54 13.36
C ASP A 69 2.96 -20.49 14.04
N SER A 70 2.04 -21.31 13.54
CA SER A 70 0.65 -21.46 14.01
C SER A 70 0.51 -21.69 15.53
N GLY A 71 1.59 -22.03 16.25
CA GLY A 71 1.59 -22.18 17.70
C GLY A 71 1.86 -20.90 18.50
N ARG A 72 2.17 -19.76 17.86
CA ARG A 72 2.61 -18.54 18.57
C ARG A 72 1.55 -17.44 18.67
N ASP A 73 0.62 -17.37 17.72
CA ASP A 73 -0.44 -16.36 17.68
C ASP A 73 -1.78 -17.02 17.35
N GLU A 74 -2.63 -17.21 18.37
CA GLU A 74 -3.98 -17.75 18.20
C GLU A 74 -4.92 -16.79 17.45
N THR A 75 -4.58 -15.50 17.41
CA THR A 75 -5.39 -14.48 16.72
C THR A 75 -5.13 -14.46 15.21
N HIS A 76 -3.97 -14.97 14.79
CA HIS A 76 -3.55 -15.04 13.39
C HIS A 76 -3.04 -16.45 13.03
N PRO A 77 -3.91 -17.46 13.01
CA PRO A 77 -3.51 -18.81 12.67
C PRO A 77 -3.18 -18.92 11.17
N GLY A 78 -1.89 -19.04 10.87
CA GLY A 78 -1.38 -19.11 9.50
C GLY A 78 -0.82 -17.76 9.04
N GLY A 79 -0.52 -17.61 7.74
CA GLY A 79 0.04 -16.37 7.20
C GLY A 79 1.53 -16.19 7.47
N MET A 80 2.00 -14.97 7.24
CA MET A 80 3.41 -14.60 7.34
C MET A 80 3.60 -13.23 8.02
N ASP A 81 4.65 -13.10 8.80
CA ASP A 81 5.12 -11.80 9.28
C ASP A 81 5.99 -11.17 8.19
N ILE A 82 5.87 -9.86 8.02
CA ILE A 82 6.75 -9.05 7.18
C ILE A 82 7.46 -8.08 8.11
N LEU A 83 8.78 -8.22 8.25
CA LEU A 83 9.62 -7.22 8.90
C LEU A 83 10.17 -6.29 7.82
N MET A 84 9.79 -5.02 7.88
CA MET A 84 10.38 -3.96 7.07
C MET A 84 11.43 -3.21 7.89
N VAL A 85 12.61 -2.99 7.32
CA VAL A 85 13.67 -2.20 7.92
C VAL A 85 14.06 -1.10 6.94
N LEU A 86 13.90 0.15 7.35
CA LEU A 86 14.33 1.33 6.60
C LEU A 86 15.86 1.38 6.59
N GLN A 87 16.45 1.56 5.40
CA GLN A 87 17.88 1.77 5.25
C GLN A 87 18.13 3.16 4.65
N PRO A 88 18.21 4.22 5.48
CA PRO A 88 18.46 5.55 4.97
C PRO A 88 19.82 5.64 4.27
N ASP A 89 19.87 6.34 3.13
CA ASP A 89 21.12 6.57 2.41
C ASP A 89 22.05 7.58 3.13
N GLU A 90 21.47 8.45 3.97
CA GLU A 90 22.19 9.45 4.74
C GLU A 90 22.38 9.02 6.21
N PRO A 91 23.52 9.37 6.86
CA PRO A 91 23.79 9.01 8.25
C PRO A 91 22.76 9.53 9.27
N ASP A 92 22.11 10.63 8.94
CA ASP A 92 21.11 11.30 9.76
C ASP A 92 19.68 11.02 9.27
N GLY A 93 19.50 10.12 8.30
CA GLY A 93 18.19 9.75 7.78
C GLY A 93 17.38 8.93 8.80
N ASP A 94 16.06 8.92 8.61
CA ASP A 94 15.14 8.27 9.54
C ASP A 94 15.37 6.75 9.55
N THR A 95 15.90 6.24 10.65
CA THR A 95 15.99 4.80 10.89
C THR A 95 14.71 4.33 11.58
N GLY A 96 14.13 3.25 11.07
CA GLY A 96 12.94 2.66 11.66
C GLY A 96 12.71 1.24 11.15
N TRP A 97 11.79 0.54 11.79
CA TRP A 97 11.35 -0.77 11.35
C TRP A 97 9.88 -0.94 11.67
N ALA A 98 9.18 -1.72 10.85
CA ALA A 98 7.79 -2.05 11.09
C ALA A 98 7.57 -3.56 10.93
N VAL A 99 6.61 -4.09 11.67
CA VAL A 99 6.15 -5.46 11.52
C VAL A 99 4.71 -5.44 11.05
N PHE A 100 4.48 -6.20 9.98
CA PHE A 100 3.17 -6.46 9.41
C PHE A 100 2.83 -7.93 9.52
N TYR A 101 1.55 -8.23 9.60
CA TYR A 101 1.02 -9.55 9.35
C TYR A 101 0.41 -9.60 7.95
N ALA A 102 0.62 -10.70 7.23
CA ALA A 102 0.12 -10.85 5.88
C ALA A 102 -0.52 -12.22 5.61
N LEU A 103 -1.59 -12.17 4.83
CA LEU A 103 -2.31 -13.32 4.30
C LEU A 103 -2.22 -13.30 2.77
N SER A 104 -1.85 -14.43 2.17
CA SER A 104 -1.84 -14.58 0.71
C SER A 104 -3.08 -15.28 0.18
N ALA A 105 -3.49 -14.88 -1.03
CA ALA A 105 -4.53 -15.58 -1.79
C ALA A 105 -4.16 -15.66 -3.28
N GLN A 106 -4.67 -16.68 -3.96
CA GLN A 106 -4.59 -16.81 -5.42
C GLN A 106 -5.98 -16.84 -6.04
N ILE A 107 -6.29 -15.87 -6.89
CA ILE A 107 -7.59 -15.72 -7.54
C ILE A 107 -7.35 -15.43 -9.02
N ALA A 108 -8.02 -16.17 -9.90
CA ALA A 108 -7.90 -16.02 -11.35
C ALA A 108 -6.44 -16.04 -11.88
N GLY A 109 -5.55 -16.79 -11.22
CA GLY A 109 -4.14 -16.89 -11.59
C GLY A 109 -3.27 -15.72 -11.13
N GLN A 110 -3.84 -14.75 -10.42
CA GLN A 110 -3.14 -13.62 -9.81
C GLN A 110 -2.89 -13.90 -8.32
N SER A 111 -1.80 -13.34 -7.79
CA SER A 111 -1.43 -13.44 -6.38
C SER A 111 -1.71 -12.12 -5.66
N TYR A 112 -2.29 -12.23 -4.47
CA TYR A 112 -2.68 -11.09 -3.66
C TYR A 112 -2.17 -11.23 -2.23
N LEU A 113 -1.90 -10.11 -1.59
CA LEU A 113 -1.60 -9.99 -0.17
C LEU A 113 -2.62 -9.07 0.50
N SER A 114 -3.08 -9.49 1.68
CA SER A 114 -3.73 -8.63 2.66
C SER A 114 -2.77 -8.40 3.81
N ILE A 115 -2.34 -7.16 4.00
CA ILE A 115 -1.28 -6.77 4.93
C ILE A 115 -1.88 -5.91 6.03
N GLU A 116 -1.69 -6.30 7.28
CA GLU A 116 -2.12 -5.59 8.48
C GLU A 116 -0.89 -5.05 9.23
N PHE A 117 -0.88 -3.75 9.51
CA PHE A 117 0.15 -3.10 10.30
C PHE A 117 0.03 -3.53 11.77
N ARG A 118 1.13 -3.90 12.42
CA ARG A 118 1.10 -4.34 13.83
C ARG A 118 1.99 -3.50 14.73
N ILE A 119 3.25 -3.35 14.34
CA ILE A 119 4.26 -2.66 15.15
C ILE A 119 4.97 -1.64 14.27
N ASP A 120 5.16 -0.43 14.79
CA ASP A 120 6.03 0.58 14.23
C ASP A 120 7.09 0.96 15.28
N SER A 121 8.35 0.68 14.96
CA SER A 121 9.53 1.08 15.75
C SER A 121 9.48 0.66 17.22
N GLY A 122 8.81 -0.46 17.50
CA GLY A 122 8.64 -1.03 18.84
C GLY A 122 7.35 -0.64 19.56
N GLU A 123 6.51 0.18 18.95
CA GLU A 123 5.20 0.59 19.46
C GLU A 123 4.06 -0.07 18.68
N ASP A 124 2.96 -0.40 19.37
CA ASP A 124 1.76 -0.89 18.70
C ASP A 124 1.16 0.21 17.81
N VAL A 125 0.67 -0.18 16.64
CA VAL A 125 0.06 0.78 15.71
C VAL A 125 -1.24 1.35 16.27
N VAL A 126 -1.48 2.64 16.03
CA VAL A 126 -2.72 3.31 16.45
C VAL A 126 -3.93 2.76 15.69
N ASP A 127 -5.10 2.81 16.32
CA ASP A 127 -6.35 2.24 15.78
C ASP A 127 -6.73 2.77 14.38
N SER A 128 -6.31 3.98 14.02
CA SER A 128 -6.56 4.57 12.71
C SER A 128 -5.75 3.94 11.57
N MET A 129 -4.73 3.13 11.89
CA MET A 129 -3.93 2.37 10.90
C MET A 129 -4.34 0.89 10.86
N ARG A 130 -5.45 0.52 11.53
CA ARG A 130 -5.95 -0.85 11.54
C ARG A 130 -6.73 -1.16 10.26
N GLY A 131 -6.66 -2.42 9.89
CA GLY A 131 -7.27 -2.94 8.67
C GLY A 131 -6.21 -3.56 7.75
N TYR A 132 -6.70 -4.16 6.68
CA TYR A 132 -5.87 -4.79 5.66
C TYR A 132 -5.64 -3.83 4.51
N HIS A 133 -4.37 -3.51 4.25
CA HIS A 133 -3.93 -2.94 3.00
C HIS A 133 -3.76 -4.04 1.96
N LEU A 134 -4.26 -3.82 0.77
CA LEU A 134 -4.36 -4.85 -0.26
C LEU A 134 -3.35 -4.61 -1.37
N PHE A 135 -2.64 -5.68 -1.74
CA PHE A 135 -1.65 -5.64 -2.79
C PHE A 135 -1.86 -6.80 -3.75
N ARG A 136 -1.63 -6.56 -5.04
CA ARG A 136 -1.32 -7.62 -6.00
C ARG A 136 0.19 -7.84 -6.00
N THR A 137 0.62 -9.09 -6.00
CA THR A 137 2.04 -9.46 -6.06
C THR A 137 2.38 -10.04 -7.43
N GLN A 138 3.53 -9.62 -7.96
CA GLN A 138 4.06 -10.13 -9.21
C GLN A 138 5.51 -10.54 -9.00
N LEU A 139 5.80 -11.83 -9.17
CA LEU A 139 7.16 -12.33 -9.23
C LEU A 139 7.55 -12.46 -10.70
N ASN A 140 8.43 -11.57 -11.16
CA ASN A 140 8.85 -11.49 -12.54
C ASN A 140 9.90 -12.56 -12.88
N ASP A 141 10.07 -12.85 -14.18
CA ASP A 141 11.02 -13.86 -14.67
C ASP A 141 12.49 -13.55 -14.32
N ASP A 142 12.81 -12.28 -14.08
CA ASP A 142 14.14 -11.84 -13.65
C ASP A 142 14.38 -11.99 -12.14
N GLY A 143 13.41 -12.55 -11.41
CA GLY A 143 13.47 -12.77 -9.97
C GLY A 143 13.15 -11.54 -9.14
N THR A 144 12.63 -10.45 -9.73
CA THR A 144 12.12 -9.29 -8.98
C THR A 144 10.71 -9.52 -8.48
N LEU A 145 10.44 -9.08 -7.25
CA LEU A 145 9.10 -8.98 -6.68
C LEU A 145 8.60 -7.55 -6.89
N THR A 146 7.40 -7.40 -7.44
CA THR A 146 6.68 -6.14 -7.51
C THR A 146 5.43 -6.25 -6.65
N LEU A 147 5.25 -5.29 -5.75
CA LEU A 147 4.00 -5.08 -5.01
C LEU A 147 3.21 -3.98 -5.73
N LEU A 148 1.95 -4.22 -6.03
CA LEU A 148 1.05 -3.24 -6.61
C LEU A 148 -0.06 -2.94 -5.62
N ALA A 149 -0.11 -1.73 -5.07
CA ALA A 149 -1.17 -1.28 -4.20
C ALA A 149 -2.44 -0.98 -5.00
N ALA A 150 -3.59 -1.04 -4.31
CA ALA A 150 -4.86 -0.60 -4.87
C ALA A 150 -4.83 0.92 -5.09
N ASP A 151 -5.30 1.36 -6.25
CA ASP A 151 -5.45 2.75 -6.63
C ASP A 151 -6.70 3.34 -5.97
N GLU A 152 -6.50 4.43 -5.23
CA GLU A 152 -7.51 5.06 -4.38
C GLU A 152 -8.74 5.49 -5.21
N ASP A 153 -8.51 6.19 -6.32
CA ASP A 153 -9.56 6.70 -7.21
C ASP A 153 -10.37 5.53 -7.79
N ARG A 154 -9.70 4.42 -8.12
CA ARG A 154 -10.38 3.22 -8.61
C ARG A 154 -11.20 2.52 -7.54
N VAL A 155 -10.70 2.43 -6.32
CA VAL A 155 -11.48 1.86 -5.21
C VAL A 155 -12.73 2.69 -4.97
N GLU A 156 -12.62 4.03 -4.99
CA GLU A 156 -13.76 4.94 -4.88
C GLU A 156 -14.81 4.67 -5.97
N GLU A 157 -14.41 4.68 -7.24
CA GLU A 157 -15.29 4.37 -8.38
C GLU A 157 -16.02 3.01 -8.22
N ILE A 158 -15.30 1.99 -7.74
CA ILE A 158 -15.84 0.64 -7.51
C ILE A 158 -16.86 0.63 -6.37
N ILE A 159 -16.62 1.38 -5.29
CA ILE A 159 -17.56 1.52 -4.17
C ILE A 159 -18.80 2.29 -4.60
N GLU A 160 -18.64 3.44 -5.27
CA GLU A 160 -19.75 4.27 -5.75
C GLU A 160 -20.64 3.53 -6.74
N SER A 161 -20.05 2.71 -7.63
CA SER A 161 -20.82 1.87 -8.55
C SER A 161 -21.57 0.72 -7.88
N GLY A 162 -21.28 0.43 -6.60
CA GLY A 162 -21.83 -0.70 -5.86
C GLY A 162 -21.24 -2.04 -6.25
N SER A 163 -20.11 -2.05 -6.99
CA SER A 163 -19.42 -3.26 -7.42
C SER A 163 -18.68 -3.94 -6.26
N LEU A 164 -18.29 -3.16 -5.25
CA LEU A 164 -17.75 -3.64 -3.98
C LEU A 164 -18.33 -2.83 -2.83
N LYS A 165 -18.52 -3.45 -1.66
CA LYS A 165 -19.02 -2.74 -0.47
C LYS A 165 -17.90 -1.96 0.21
N GLY A 166 -18.16 -0.70 0.50
CA GLY A 166 -17.28 0.16 1.26
C GLY A 166 -17.97 1.46 1.66
N ASP A 167 -17.26 2.24 2.46
CA ASP A 167 -17.64 3.55 2.96
C ASP A 167 -16.57 4.57 2.55
N LEU A 168 -17.03 5.76 2.16
CA LEU A 168 -16.20 6.90 1.81
C LEU A 168 -16.46 8.00 2.84
N ASP A 169 -15.46 8.34 3.66
CA ASP A 169 -15.56 9.48 4.58
C ASP A 169 -14.77 10.67 4.03
N GLU A 170 -15.50 11.60 3.40
CA GLU A 170 -14.98 12.87 2.92
C GLU A 170 -14.94 13.96 4.00
N ALA A 171 -15.47 13.70 5.21
CA ALA A 171 -15.60 14.73 6.25
C ALA A 171 -14.28 14.98 7.01
N THR A 172 -13.30 14.09 6.85
CA THR A 172 -11.96 14.18 7.44
C THR A 172 -11.02 15.03 6.56
N PHE A 173 -9.94 15.55 7.16
CA PHE A 173 -8.94 16.33 6.43
C PHE A 173 -8.23 15.51 5.34
N LEU A 174 -8.16 14.20 5.51
CA LEU A 174 -7.74 13.23 4.50
C LEU A 174 -8.92 12.29 4.26
N PRO A 175 -9.40 12.12 3.03
CA PRO A 175 -10.51 11.20 2.74
C PRO A 175 -10.12 9.78 3.17
N GLU A 176 -10.99 9.13 3.95
CA GLU A 176 -10.80 7.74 4.37
C GLU A 176 -11.62 6.83 3.44
N ILE A 177 -10.93 5.92 2.74
CA ILE A 177 -11.56 4.88 1.93
C ILE A 177 -11.51 3.57 2.71
N ARG A 178 -12.67 3.10 3.16
CA ARG A 178 -12.80 1.86 3.93
C ARG A 178 -13.64 0.83 3.20
N ILE A 179 -13.09 -0.35 2.99
CA ILE A 179 -13.75 -1.44 2.28
C ILE A 179 -14.34 -2.42 3.29
N THR A 180 -15.65 -2.53 3.30
CA THR A 180 -16.43 -3.36 4.25
C THR A 180 -16.86 -4.70 3.64
N ALA A 181 -16.48 -4.95 2.38
CA ALA A 181 -16.70 -6.22 1.71
C ALA A 181 -16.09 -7.38 2.52
N SER A 182 -16.83 -8.48 2.60
CA SER A 182 -16.36 -9.73 3.18
C SER A 182 -15.26 -10.37 2.31
N SER A 183 -14.48 -11.29 2.88
CA SER A 183 -13.46 -12.04 2.11
C SER A 183 -14.02 -12.76 0.88
N ALA A 184 -15.26 -13.25 0.95
CA ALA A 184 -15.93 -13.92 -0.16
C ALA A 184 -16.33 -12.94 -1.27
N GLU A 185 -16.79 -11.74 -0.91
CA GLU A 185 -17.10 -10.67 -1.88
C GLU A 185 -15.83 -10.17 -2.55
N TRP A 186 -14.73 -10.01 -1.80
CA TRP A 186 -13.41 -9.74 -2.36
C TRP A 186 -12.99 -10.80 -3.37
N ALA A 187 -13.07 -12.08 -3.00
CA ALA A 187 -12.68 -13.17 -3.89
C ALA A 187 -13.51 -13.20 -5.18
N ALA A 188 -14.81 -12.89 -5.09
CA ALA A 188 -15.69 -12.78 -6.25
C ALA A 188 -15.33 -11.58 -7.14
N PHE A 189 -15.10 -10.40 -6.54
CA PHE A 189 -14.71 -9.19 -7.26
C PHE A 189 -13.36 -9.37 -7.99
N LEU A 190 -12.36 -9.90 -7.30
CA LEU A 190 -11.01 -10.13 -7.85
C LEU A 190 -10.96 -11.20 -8.94
N GLY A 191 -12.02 -12.00 -9.06
CA GLY A 191 -12.21 -12.93 -10.18
C GLY A 191 -12.89 -12.31 -11.41
N SER A 192 -13.24 -11.02 -11.37
CA SER A 192 -13.91 -10.30 -12.45
C SER A 192 -12.95 -9.45 -13.29
N GLU A 193 -13.37 -9.07 -14.50
CA GLU A 193 -12.57 -8.21 -15.40
C GLU A 193 -12.32 -6.80 -14.81
N GLN A 194 -13.16 -6.34 -13.87
CA GLN A 194 -13.00 -5.02 -13.23
C GLN A 194 -11.79 -4.96 -12.28
N ALA A 195 -11.30 -6.11 -11.81
CA ALA A 195 -10.18 -6.16 -10.87
C ALA A 195 -8.83 -5.80 -11.52
N ASP A 196 -8.71 -5.94 -12.84
CA ASP A 196 -7.43 -5.75 -13.55
C ASP A 196 -6.90 -4.32 -13.46
N THR A 197 -7.80 -3.35 -13.32
CA THR A 197 -7.47 -1.92 -13.20
C THR A 197 -7.29 -1.44 -11.77
N LEU A 198 -7.53 -2.30 -10.77
CA LEU A 198 -7.52 -1.88 -9.36
C LEU A 198 -6.11 -1.69 -8.82
N PHE A 199 -5.17 -2.57 -9.17
CA PHE A 199 -3.82 -2.59 -8.60
C PHE A 199 -2.78 -2.02 -9.57
N THR A 200 -2.71 -0.70 -9.64
CA THR A 200 -1.87 0.04 -10.61
C THR A 200 -0.72 0.81 -9.96
N LYS A 201 -0.78 1.10 -8.65
CA LYS A 201 0.27 1.84 -7.94
C LYS A 201 1.43 0.91 -7.58
N VAL A 202 2.59 1.12 -8.21
CA VAL A 202 3.78 0.28 -8.02
C VAL A 202 4.50 0.67 -6.73
N MET A 203 4.60 -0.27 -5.80
CA MET A 203 5.34 -0.12 -4.54
C MET A 203 6.70 -0.82 -4.67
N GLY A 204 7.52 -0.36 -5.61
CA GLY A 204 8.90 -0.81 -5.78
C GLY A 204 9.08 -2.14 -6.50
N PRO A 205 10.14 -2.29 -7.32
CA PRO A 205 10.72 -3.59 -7.59
C PRO A 205 11.69 -3.96 -6.48
N PHE A 206 11.45 -5.07 -5.80
CA PHE A 206 12.36 -5.64 -4.82
C PHE A 206 13.14 -6.81 -5.43
N ARG A 207 14.44 -6.86 -5.15
CA ARG A 207 15.30 -8.00 -5.49
C ARG A 207 15.54 -8.85 -4.27
N ARG A 208 15.66 -10.17 -4.48
CA ARG A 208 16.04 -11.07 -3.40
C ARG A 208 17.45 -10.71 -2.90
N ALA A 209 17.58 -10.39 -1.61
CA ALA A 209 18.80 -9.87 -1.03
C ALA A 209 19.83 -10.97 -0.69
N ILE A 210 19.36 -12.19 -0.44
CA ILE A 210 20.21 -13.38 -0.22
C ILE A 210 19.55 -14.57 -0.95
N PRO A 211 20.28 -15.27 -1.85
CA PRO A 211 19.78 -16.48 -2.52
C PRO A 211 19.67 -17.69 -1.57
#